data_AF-A0A0G2BQI4-F1
#
_entry.id   AF-A0A0G2BQI4-F1
#
_cell.length_a   1.000
_cell.length_b   1.000
_cell.length_c   1.000
_cell.angle_alpha   90.00
_cell.angle_beta   90.00
_cell.angle_gamma   90.00
#
_symmetry.space_group_name_H-M   'P 1'
#
loop_
_entity.id
_entity.type
_entity.pdbx_description
1 polymer ?
#
loop_
_entity_poly.entity_id
_entity_poly.type
_entity_poly.pdbx_seq_one_letter_code
_entity_poly.pdbx_strand_id
1 'polypeptide(L)'
;MEKQILSLEEARQFAAEAAYEVNGGRLRSSCVDGRYLAEDAGAGPLARPGSDAGDMLAAMAALRRLAAEGAPLDPGALRGKVLEAAVAVAGGAENFDFHTDDHHLRGGSADLPAEDLVARGCGHLAQAERDPEAYGVAPEDVRELFRTLAELKRKGAKESVLSGDHGETAVMVLKSPFLGLRRSAEPGQAFVYQEALHRQRLAELAYRLAGMQEFVSAGIDAERFTQALSDAAGIQTGQTLRRLASGLPIYKIGPDKSVDPAGTVG
;
A
#
# COMPACT_ATOMS: atom_id res chain seq x y z
N MET A 1 2.04 23.15 -17.28
CA MET A 1 0.82 23.41 -16.51
C MET A 1 1.24 23.41 -15.05
N GLU A 2 1.03 24.49 -14.30
CA GLU A 2 1.30 24.46 -12.85
C GLU A 2 0.42 23.38 -12.22
N LYS A 3 1.02 22.52 -11.39
CA LYS A 3 0.29 21.47 -10.70
C LYS A 3 -0.60 22.19 -9.68
N GLN A 4 -1.91 22.07 -9.82
CA GLN A 4 -2.84 22.62 -8.83
C GLN A 4 -2.53 21.96 -7.49
N ILE A 5 -2.32 22.76 -6.46
CA ILE A 5 -2.02 22.30 -5.11
C ILE A 5 -3.17 22.73 -4.22
N LEU A 6 -3.75 21.78 -3.49
CA LEU A 6 -4.84 22.09 -2.56
C LEU A 6 -4.32 22.97 -1.42
N SER A 7 -4.99 24.09 -1.19
CA SER A 7 -4.90 24.85 0.06
C SER A 7 -5.54 24.08 1.23
N LEU A 8 -5.35 24.57 2.46
CA LEU A 8 -5.99 23.98 3.65
C LEU A 8 -7.52 24.06 3.59
N GLU A 9 -8.06 25.14 3.03
CA GLU A 9 -9.51 25.32 2.88
C GLU A 9 -10.09 24.34 1.87
N GLU A 10 -9.45 24.19 0.72
CA GLU A 10 -9.86 23.21 -0.29
C GLU A 10 -9.67 21.76 0.21
N ALA A 11 -8.63 21.49 1.00
CA ALA A 11 -8.44 20.18 1.63
C ALA A 11 -9.56 19.85 2.64
N ARG A 12 -10.05 20.85 3.37
CA ARG A 12 -11.23 20.71 4.25
C ARG A 12 -12.49 20.44 3.46
N GLN A 13 -12.70 21.16 2.37
CA GLN A 13 -13.82 20.92 1.46
C GLN A 13 -13.77 19.50 0.89
N PHE A 14 -12.62 19.11 0.30
CA PHE A 14 -12.39 17.77 -0.21
C PHE A 14 -12.71 16.72 0.85
N ALA A 15 -12.18 16.88 2.08
CA ALA A 15 -12.42 15.93 3.16
C ALA A 15 -13.90 15.83 3.54
N ALA A 16 -14.62 16.95 3.59
CA ALA A 16 -16.05 16.96 3.90
C ALA A 16 -16.90 16.23 2.85
N GLU A 17 -16.57 16.38 1.57
CA GLU A 17 -17.29 15.76 0.46
C GLU A 17 -16.91 14.29 0.22
N ALA A 18 -15.63 13.97 0.37
CA ALA A 18 -15.08 12.66 0.07
C ALA A 18 -15.23 11.68 1.24
N ALA A 19 -15.41 12.15 2.47
CA ALA A 19 -15.47 11.28 3.64
C ALA A 19 -16.74 10.43 3.69
N TYR A 20 -16.58 9.18 4.09
CA TYR A 20 -17.68 8.25 4.36
C TYR A 20 -17.36 7.40 5.58
N GLU A 21 -18.39 6.84 6.21
CA GLU A 21 -18.21 5.94 7.35
C GLU A 21 -17.76 4.55 6.88
N VAL A 22 -16.75 4.01 7.56
CA VAL A 22 -16.35 2.62 7.38
C VAL A 22 -17.12 1.80 8.39
N ASN A 23 -18.18 1.16 7.91
CA ASN A 23 -18.94 0.21 8.71
C ASN A 23 -18.09 -1.05 8.93
N GLY A 24 -17.99 -1.51 10.18
CA GLY A 24 -17.19 -2.67 10.55
C GLY A 24 -17.48 -3.89 9.68
N GLY A 25 -16.49 -4.76 9.52
CA GLY A 25 -16.55 -5.90 8.62
C GLY A 25 -15.25 -6.05 7.86
N ARG A 26 -15.27 -6.90 6.84
CA ARG A 26 -14.09 -7.16 6.03
C ARG A 26 -13.86 -6.01 5.05
N LEU A 27 -12.72 -5.35 5.19
CA LEU A 27 -12.32 -4.22 4.36
C LEU A 27 -11.57 -4.72 3.13
N ARG A 28 -11.95 -4.26 1.93
CA ARG A 28 -11.11 -4.46 0.75
C ARG A 28 -9.94 -3.48 0.78
N SER A 29 -8.87 -3.89 0.13
CA SER A 29 -7.64 -3.11 0.05
C SER A 29 -7.62 -2.30 -1.25
N SER A 30 -6.91 -1.18 -1.23
CA SER A 30 -6.60 -0.40 -2.43
C SER A 30 -5.24 0.27 -2.29
N CYS A 31 -4.69 0.75 -3.40
CA CYS A 31 -3.51 1.60 -3.34
C CYS A 31 -3.90 3.03 -2.91
N VAL A 32 -2.90 3.82 -2.53
CA VAL A 32 -3.05 5.26 -2.27
C VAL A 32 -3.39 6.08 -3.52
N ASP A 33 -3.29 5.49 -4.71
CA ASP A 33 -3.49 6.13 -6.02
C ASP A 33 -4.80 6.94 -6.12
N GLY A 34 -4.74 8.12 -6.72
CA GLY A 34 -5.87 9.03 -6.85
C GLY A 34 -6.93 8.60 -7.88
N ARG A 35 -6.59 7.66 -8.77
CA ARG A 35 -7.41 7.28 -9.94
C ARG A 35 -8.52 6.28 -9.61
N TYR A 36 -8.63 5.80 -8.37
CA TYR A 36 -9.74 4.94 -7.95
C TYR A 36 -11.07 5.71 -8.04
N LEU A 37 -12.01 5.20 -8.82
CA LEU A 37 -13.34 5.77 -8.96
C LEU A 37 -14.13 5.69 -7.65
N ALA A 38 -15.12 6.56 -7.46
CA ALA A 38 -15.91 6.60 -6.22
C ALA A 38 -16.60 5.26 -5.90
N GLU A 39 -17.02 4.53 -6.93
CA GLU A 39 -17.61 3.19 -6.84
C GLU A 39 -16.61 2.11 -6.39
N ASP A 40 -15.33 2.23 -6.78
CA ASP A 40 -14.24 1.37 -6.32
C ASP A 40 -13.70 1.79 -4.94
N ALA A 41 -13.69 3.09 -4.67
CA ALA A 41 -13.16 3.70 -3.46
C ALA A 41 -13.99 3.33 -2.23
N GLY A 42 -15.32 3.32 -2.37
CA GLY A 42 -16.24 2.81 -1.33
C GLY A 42 -16.05 1.31 -1.06
N ALA A 43 -15.60 0.55 -2.06
CA ALA A 43 -15.32 -0.88 -1.91
C ALA A 43 -14.00 -1.14 -1.18
N GLY A 44 -12.96 -0.33 -1.40
CA GLY A 44 -11.62 -0.52 -0.85
C GLY A 44 -11.17 0.51 0.19
N PRO A 45 -11.82 0.66 1.35
CA PRO A 45 -11.51 1.72 2.30
C PRO A 45 -10.08 1.68 2.81
N LEU A 46 -9.42 0.50 2.88
CA LEU A 46 -8.03 0.33 3.35
C LEU A 46 -7.03 0.71 2.24
N ALA A 47 -6.83 2.02 2.05
CA ALA A 47 -5.89 2.58 1.08
C ALA A 47 -4.45 2.63 1.62
N ARG A 48 -3.51 1.94 0.99
CA ARG A 48 -2.09 1.92 1.41
C ARG A 48 -1.15 1.65 0.24
N PRO A 49 0.12 2.08 0.28
CA PRO A 49 1.01 1.94 -0.87
C PRO A 49 1.13 0.48 -1.30
N GLY A 50 0.84 0.18 -2.57
CA GLY A 50 0.90 -1.19 -3.10
C GLY A 50 -0.27 -2.10 -2.71
N SER A 51 -1.26 -1.65 -1.93
CA SER A 51 -2.36 -2.50 -1.43
C SER A 51 -1.82 -3.74 -0.68
N ASP A 52 -2.43 -4.92 -0.80
CA ASP A 52 -1.96 -6.14 -0.12
C ASP A 52 -0.56 -6.58 -0.59
N ALA A 53 -0.18 -6.28 -1.83
CA ALA A 53 1.16 -6.54 -2.35
C ALA A 53 2.24 -5.68 -1.65
N GLY A 54 1.88 -4.47 -1.21
CA GLY A 54 2.74 -3.59 -0.42
C GLY A 54 3.06 -4.18 0.96
N ASP A 55 2.10 -4.84 1.61
CA ASP A 55 2.33 -5.50 2.91
C ASP A 55 3.34 -6.64 2.80
N MET A 56 3.32 -7.39 1.70
CA MET A 56 4.32 -8.42 1.42
C MET A 56 5.71 -7.80 1.29
N LEU A 57 5.82 -6.69 0.55
CA LEU A 57 7.07 -5.97 0.37
C LEU A 57 7.61 -5.44 1.71
N ALA A 58 6.73 -4.89 2.55
CA ALA A 58 7.09 -4.41 3.88
C ALA A 58 7.55 -5.55 4.81
N ALA A 59 6.88 -6.70 4.77
CA ALA A 59 7.29 -7.88 5.53
C ALA A 59 8.66 -8.42 5.11
N MET A 60 8.95 -8.46 3.81
CA MET A 60 10.26 -8.86 3.31
C MET A 60 11.37 -7.89 3.78
N ALA A 61 11.11 -6.58 3.74
CA ALA A 61 12.05 -5.58 4.24
C ALA A 61 12.27 -5.71 5.76
N ALA A 62 11.21 -5.95 6.54
CA ALA A 62 11.30 -6.16 7.98
C ALA A 62 12.13 -7.40 8.34
N LEU A 63 11.92 -8.52 7.62
CA LEU A 63 12.71 -9.74 7.79
C LEU A 63 14.19 -9.51 7.49
N ARG A 64 14.49 -8.82 6.39
CA ARG A 64 15.88 -8.49 6.02
C ARG A 64 16.56 -7.63 7.06
N ARG A 65 15.86 -6.62 7.58
CA ARG A 65 16.37 -5.78 8.66
C ARG A 65 16.68 -6.60 9.91
N LEU A 66 15.74 -7.44 10.37
CA LEU A 66 15.95 -8.28 11.55
C LEU A 66 17.10 -9.28 11.37
N ALA A 67 17.22 -9.87 10.18
CA ALA A 67 18.36 -10.73 9.84
C ALA A 67 19.69 -9.97 9.88
N ALA A 68 19.73 -8.74 9.35
CA ALA A 68 20.89 -7.87 9.42
C ALA A 68 21.24 -7.44 10.86
N GLU A 69 20.24 -7.35 11.74
CA GLU A 69 20.41 -7.13 13.18
C GLU A 69 20.83 -8.40 13.96
N GLY A 70 21.03 -9.53 13.26
CA GLY A 70 21.54 -10.78 13.82
C GLY A 70 20.47 -11.78 14.25
N ALA A 71 19.19 -11.54 13.93
CA ALA A 71 18.18 -12.57 14.12
C ALA A 71 18.44 -13.77 13.21
N PRO A 72 18.31 -15.02 13.69
CA PRO A 72 18.54 -16.23 12.89
C PRO A 72 17.35 -16.53 11.98
N LEU A 73 16.95 -15.56 11.16
CA LEU A 73 15.92 -15.68 10.13
C LEU A 73 16.58 -15.67 8.75
N ASP A 74 16.09 -16.53 7.85
CA ASP A 74 16.39 -16.45 6.42
C ASP A 74 15.19 -15.83 5.70
N PRO A 75 15.24 -14.54 5.32
CA PRO A 75 14.17 -13.90 4.58
C PRO A 75 13.79 -14.66 3.31
N GLY A 76 14.77 -15.24 2.61
CA GLY A 76 14.55 -15.96 1.37
C GLY A 76 13.73 -17.24 1.56
N ALA A 77 14.00 -17.97 2.63
CA ALA A 77 13.23 -19.16 3.01
C ALA A 77 11.82 -18.84 3.52
N LEU A 78 11.60 -17.63 4.03
CA LEU A 78 10.32 -17.20 4.61
C LEU A 78 9.35 -16.58 3.59
N ARG A 79 9.76 -16.35 2.33
CA ARG A 79 8.91 -15.73 1.29
C ARG A 79 7.54 -16.39 1.15
N GLY A 80 7.50 -17.72 1.08
CA GLY A 80 6.25 -18.47 0.96
C GLY A 80 5.33 -18.29 2.16
N LYS A 81 5.90 -18.17 3.37
CA LYS A 81 5.15 -17.94 4.61
C LYS A 81 4.62 -16.51 4.70
N VAL A 82 5.39 -15.54 4.22
CA VAL A 82 4.93 -14.14 4.09
C VAL A 82 3.74 -14.06 3.15
N LEU A 83 3.81 -14.72 1.98
CA LEU A 83 2.70 -14.82 1.05
C LEU A 83 1.46 -15.45 1.71
N GLU A 84 1.61 -16.62 2.33
CA GLU A 84 0.50 -17.32 2.99
C GLU A 84 -0.15 -16.45 4.07
N ALA A 85 0.67 -15.81 4.91
CA ALA A 85 0.18 -14.93 5.96
C ALA A 85 -0.53 -13.70 5.38
N ALA A 86 0.03 -13.05 4.36
CA ALA A 86 -0.58 -11.88 3.72
C ALA A 86 -1.93 -12.24 3.07
N VAL A 87 -2.03 -13.38 2.38
CA VAL A 87 -3.29 -13.87 1.82
C VAL A 87 -4.29 -14.23 2.91
N ALA A 88 -3.86 -14.85 4.01
CA ALA A 88 -4.74 -15.18 5.12
C ALA A 88 -5.26 -13.92 5.85
N VAL A 89 -4.47 -12.86 5.92
CA VAL A 89 -4.87 -11.56 6.48
C VAL A 89 -5.79 -10.81 5.52
N ALA A 90 -5.54 -10.87 4.21
CA ALA A 90 -6.51 -10.47 3.18
C ALA A 90 -7.81 -11.28 3.29
N GLY A 91 -7.70 -12.49 3.85
CA GLY A 91 -8.74 -13.47 4.21
C GLY A 91 -9.05 -14.50 3.11
N GLY A 92 -8.11 -14.71 2.19
CA GLY A 92 -8.30 -15.53 0.99
C GLY A 92 -7.80 -14.82 -0.26
N ALA A 93 -7.48 -15.60 -1.29
CA ALA A 93 -6.95 -15.08 -2.55
C ALA A 93 -7.94 -14.12 -3.23
N GLU A 94 -9.24 -14.42 -3.18
CA GLU A 94 -10.34 -13.64 -3.77
C GLU A 94 -10.57 -12.25 -3.17
N ASN A 95 -9.87 -11.97 -2.06
CA ASN A 95 -9.89 -10.70 -1.36
C ASN A 95 -8.51 -10.06 -1.25
N PHE A 96 -7.51 -10.66 -1.90
CA PHE A 96 -6.21 -10.04 -2.10
C PHE A 96 -6.34 -9.08 -3.29
N ASP A 97 -6.22 -7.78 -3.01
CA ASP A 97 -6.35 -6.69 -3.97
C ASP A 97 -5.00 -6.06 -4.29
N PHE A 98 -4.77 -5.79 -5.57
CA PHE A 98 -3.71 -4.94 -6.08
C PHE A 98 -4.21 -4.24 -7.35
N HIS A 99 -3.37 -3.45 -8.02
CA HIS A 99 -3.78 -2.80 -9.25
C HIS A 99 -2.65 -2.68 -10.26
N THR A 100 -3.04 -2.45 -11.50
CA THR A 100 -2.23 -1.95 -12.62
C THR A 100 -2.96 -0.76 -13.25
N ASP A 101 -2.47 -0.24 -14.37
CA ASP A 101 -3.15 0.82 -15.13
C ASP A 101 -3.27 0.51 -16.62
N ASP A 102 -4.16 1.22 -17.30
CA ASP A 102 -4.44 1.04 -18.71
C ASP A 102 -3.29 1.49 -19.62
N HIS A 103 -2.45 2.43 -19.19
CA HIS A 103 -1.23 2.83 -19.90
C HIS A 103 -0.24 1.67 -20.04
N HIS A 104 0.00 0.90 -18.98
CA HIS A 104 0.89 -0.27 -19.04
C HIS A 104 0.27 -1.42 -19.84
N LEU A 105 -1.06 -1.55 -19.83
CA LEU A 105 -1.77 -2.55 -20.64
C LEU A 105 -1.85 -2.20 -22.13
N ARG A 106 -1.89 -0.90 -22.49
CA ARG A 106 -2.11 -0.43 -23.87
C ARG A 106 -0.84 0.07 -24.59
N GLY A 107 0.16 0.58 -23.86
CA GLY A 107 1.11 1.56 -24.42
C GLY A 107 2.60 1.22 -24.45
N GLY A 108 3.09 0.16 -23.82
CA GLY A 108 4.55 -0.05 -23.72
C GLY A 108 5.04 -1.48 -23.59
N SER A 109 4.12 -2.44 -23.67
CA SER A 109 4.37 -3.84 -23.29
C SER A 109 3.72 -4.81 -24.26
N ALA A 110 3.40 -4.35 -25.48
CA ALA A 110 2.71 -5.17 -26.49
C ALA A 110 3.46 -6.48 -26.82
N ASP A 111 4.76 -6.54 -26.51
CA ASP A 111 5.62 -7.70 -26.69
C ASP A 111 5.85 -8.53 -25.40
N LEU A 112 5.33 -8.09 -24.25
CA LEU A 112 5.41 -8.83 -23.00
C LEU A 112 4.13 -9.67 -22.79
N PRO A 113 4.26 -10.93 -22.33
CA PRO A 113 3.13 -11.75 -21.92
C PRO A 113 2.23 -11.04 -20.90
N ALA A 114 0.93 -11.33 -20.91
CA ALA A 114 -0.05 -10.70 -20.03
C ALA A 114 0.25 -10.91 -18.53
N GLU A 115 0.90 -12.02 -18.20
CA GLU A 115 1.39 -12.33 -16.85
C GLU A 115 2.54 -11.41 -16.40
N ASP A 116 3.34 -10.91 -17.34
CA ASP A 116 4.44 -10.00 -17.04
C ASP A 116 3.93 -8.57 -16.82
N LEU A 117 2.68 -8.27 -17.19
CA LEU A 117 2.04 -6.96 -17.00
C LEU A 117 1.38 -6.77 -15.64
N VAL A 118 1.25 -7.85 -14.88
CA VAL A 118 0.53 -7.87 -13.60
C VAL A 118 1.18 -6.89 -12.62
N ALA A 119 0.35 -6.02 -12.05
CA ALA A 119 0.68 -5.01 -11.06
C ALA A 119 1.72 -3.93 -11.47
N ARG A 120 2.20 -3.92 -12.72
CA ARG A 120 3.26 -3.01 -13.17
C ARG A 120 2.83 -1.54 -13.29
N GLY A 121 1.54 -1.26 -13.44
CA GLY A 121 1.00 0.10 -13.37
C GLY A 121 0.95 0.70 -11.97
N CYS A 122 1.23 -0.08 -10.92
CA CYS A 122 1.29 0.43 -9.56
C CYS A 122 2.60 1.17 -9.32
N GLY A 123 2.52 2.49 -9.15
CA GLY A 123 3.70 3.34 -8.90
C GLY A 123 4.53 2.88 -7.70
N HIS A 124 3.92 2.35 -6.64
CA HIS A 124 4.65 1.83 -5.47
C HIS A 124 5.52 0.61 -5.84
N LEU A 125 4.94 -0.37 -6.52
CA LEU A 125 5.63 -1.61 -6.90
C LEU A 125 6.64 -1.38 -8.01
N ALA A 126 6.32 -0.52 -8.98
CA ALA A 126 7.23 -0.12 -10.05
C ALA A 126 8.48 0.59 -9.49
N GLN A 127 8.33 1.43 -8.47
CA GLN A 127 9.48 2.09 -7.83
C GLN A 127 10.31 1.10 -7.00
N ALA A 128 9.67 0.14 -6.32
CA ALA A 128 10.38 -0.94 -5.63
C ALA A 128 11.16 -1.84 -6.60
N GLU A 129 10.65 -2.08 -7.82
CA GLU A 129 11.38 -2.80 -8.86
C GLU A 129 12.59 -2.03 -9.38
N ARG A 130 12.43 -0.72 -9.56
CA ARG A 130 13.50 0.18 -10.06
C ARG A 130 14.61 0.40 -9.04
N ASP A 131 14.26 0.50 -7.76
CA ASP A 131 15.20 0.78 -6.67
C ASP A 131 14.85 -0.03 -5.41
N PRO A 132 15.12 -1.35 -5.43
CA PRO A 132 14.75 -2.26 -4.33
C PRO A 132 15.46 -1.92 -3.02
N GLU A 133 16.68 -1.42 -3.08
CA GLU A 133 17.47 -1.06 -1.90
C GLU A 133 16.81 0.08 -1.12
N ALA A 134 16.31 1.13 -1.80
CA ALA A 134 15.57 2.21 -1.16
C ALA A 134 14.30 1.71 -0.44
N TYR A 135 13.72 0.61 -0.90
CA TYR A 135 12.55 -0.04 -0.31
C TYR A 135 12.91 -1.11 0.75
N GLY A 136 14.20 -1.33 1.03
CA GLY A 136 14.69 -2.27 2.04
C GLY A 136 14.62 -3.73 1.64
N VAL A 137 14.38 -4.03 0.36
CA VAL A 137 14.19 -5.40 -0.16
C VAL A 137 15.34 -5.83 -1.08
N ALA A 138 15.48 -7.14 -1.32
CA ALA A 138 16.37 -7.62 -2.37
C ALA A 138 15.69 -7.53 -3.74
N PRO A 139 16.43 -7.36 -4.85
CA PRO A 139 15.88 -7.48 -6.19
C PRO A 139 15.13 -8.79 -6.43
N GLU A 140 15.60 -9.89 -5.83
CA GLU A 140 14.98 -11.21 -5.91
C GLU A 140 13.59 -11.24 -5.26
N ASP A 141 13.40 -10.51 -4.16
CA ASP A 141 12.12 -10.43 -3.44
C ASP A 141 11.06 -9.74 -4.29
N VAL A 142 11.45 -8.67 -5.00
CA VAL A 142 10.55 -7.95 -5.89
C VAL A 142 10.19 -8.79 -7.11
N ARG A 143 11.17 -9.49 -7.71
CA ARG A 143 10.90 -10.41 -8.85
C ARG A 143 9.99 -11.58 -8.45
N GLU A 144 10.16 -12.13 -7.24
CA GLU A 144 9.27 -13.17 -6.72
C GLU A 144 7.87 -12.62 -6.44
N LEU A 145 7.76 -11.39 -5.93
CA LEU A 145 6.48 -10.73 -5.70
C LEU A 145 5.66 -10.66 -7.00
N PHE A 146 6.22 -10.16 -8.10
CA PHE A 146 5.49 -10.06 -9.37
C PHE A 146 5.02 -11.44 -9.90
N ARG A 147 5.88 -12.47 -9.82
CA ARG A 147 5.48 -13.85 -10.19
C ARG A 147 4.34 -14.35 -9.32
N THR A 148 4.42 -14.12 -8.02
CA THR A 148 3.39 -14.48 -7.05
C THR A 148 2.06 -13.76 -7.31
N LEU A 149 2.09 -12.49 -7.69
CA LEU A 149 0.87 -11.74 -8.02
C LEU A 149 0.18 -12.30 -9.27
N ALA A 150 0.94 -12.69 -10.30
CA ALA A 150 0.39 -13.35 -11.48
C ALA A 150 -0.26 -14.70 -11.12
N GLU A 151 0.34 -15.45 -10.20
CA GLU A 151 -0.25 -16.69 -9.67
C GLU A 151 -1.52 -16.45 -8.85
N LEU A 152 -1.50 -15.46 -7.95
CA LEU A 152 -2.65 -15.11 -7.12
C LEU A 152 -3.83 -14.64 -7.98
N LYS A 153 -3.57 -13.88 -9.04
CA LYS A 153 -4.60 -13.48 -10.01
C LYS A 153 -5.31 -14.69 -10.60
N ARG A 154 -4.57 -15.74 -10.98
CA ARG A 154 -5.15 -17.01 -11.46
C ARG A 154 -5.97 -17.75 -10.38
N LYS A 155 -5.69 -17.48 -9.10
CA LYS A 155 -6.41 -18.03 -7.94
C LYS A 155 -7.58 -17.13 -7.46
N GLY A 156 -7.87 -16.04 -8.17
CA GLY A 156 -9.02 -15.17 -7.90
C GLY A 156 -8.69 -13.82 -7.27
N ALA A 157 -7.41 -13.50 -7.03
CA ALA A 157 -7.02 -12.18 -6.57
C ALA A 157 -7.44 -11.08 -7.55
N LYS A 158 -7.86 -9.94 -7.02
CA LYS A 158 -8.42 -8.85 -7.81
C LYS A 158 -7.31 -7.87 -8.16
N GLU A 159 -7.05 -7.76 -9.46
CA GLU A 159 -6.28 -6.68 -10.04
C GLU A 159 -7.25 -5.61 -10.56
N SER A 160 -7.29 -4.45 -9.91
CA SER A 160 -7.96 -3.28 -10.48
C SER A 160 -7.13 -2.72 -11.64
N VAL A 161 -7.78 -2.30 -12.72
CA VAL A 161 -7.14 -1.57 -13.82
C VAL A 161 -7.55 -0.11 -13.69
N LEU A 162 -6.62 0.74 -13.26
CA LEU A 162 -6.85 2.18 -13.14
C LEU A 162 -6.73 2.83 -14.51
N SER A 163 -7.54 3.87 -14.74
CA SER A 163 -7.56 4.59 -16.02
C SER A 163 -7.50 6.09 -15.79
N GLY A 164 -7.04 6.81 -16.81
CA GLY A 164 -6.86 8.26 -16.77
C GLY A 164 -5.51 8.68 -16.18
N ASP A 165 -5.25 9.98 -16.31
CA ASP A 165 -4.00 10.59 -15.88
C ASP A 165 -3.96 10.81 -14.37
N HIS A 166 -2.74 10.87 -13.82
CA HIS A 166 -2.49 11.30 -12.46
C HIS A 166 -2.79 12.80 -12.30
N GLY A 167 -3.81 13.11 -11.50
CA GLY A 167 -4.24 14.47 -11.17
C GLY A 167 -4.11 14.81 -9.68
N GLU A 168 -3.33 14.05 -8.91
CA GLU A 168 -3.27 14.23 -7.45
C GLU A 168 -2.65 15.57 -7.05
N THR A 169 -3.36 16.30 -6.18
CA THR A 169 -3.04 17.67 -5.75
C THR A 169 -2.66 17.77 -4.27
N ALA A 170 -2.84 16.69 -3.50
CA ALA A 170 -2.41 16.56 -2.11
C ALA A 170 -2.23 15.09 -1.70
N VAL A 171 -1.65 14.90 -0.51
CA VAL A 171 -1.64 13.62 0.22
C VAL A 171 -2.51 13.74 1.46
N MET A 172 -3.56 12.91 1.53
CA MET A 172 -4.51 12.84 2.64
C MET A 172 -4.19 11.61 3.51
N VAL A 173 -3.88 11.84 4.79
CA VAL A 173 -3.52 10.78 5.74
C VAL A 173 -4.60 10.64 6.80
N LEU A 174 -5.33 9.53 6.78
CA LEU A 174 -6.42 9.26 7.69
C LEU A 174 -5.93 8.55 8.95
N LYS A 175 -6.23 9.15 10.10
CA LYS A 175 -5.88 8.65 11.43
C LYS A 175 -7.03 7.93 12.13
N SER A 176 -8.18 7.80 11.48
CA SER A 176 -9.38 7.15 12.02
C SER A 176 -9.63 5.80 11.35
N PRO A 177 -9.87 4.73 12.12
CA PRO A 177 -10.28 3.45 11.53
C PRO A 177 -11.75 3.42 11.12
N PHE A 178 -12.52 4.46 11.45
CA PHE A 178 -13.97 4.53 11.20
C PHE A 178 -14.33 5.44 10.01
N LEU A 179 -13.33 6.09 9.39
CA LEU A 179 -13.53 6.99 8.27
C LEU A 179 -12.81 6.46 7.03
N GLY A 180 -13.50 6.53 5.91
CA GLY A 180 -12.99 6.32 4.57
C GLY A 180 -12.91 7.66 3.84
N LEU A 181 -12.09 7.73 2.79
CA LEU A 181 -12.02 8.90 1.93
C LEU A 181 -12.04 8.47 0.47
N ARG A 182 -12.96 9.03 -0.33
CA ARG A 182 -12.90 8.90 -1.79
C ARG A 182 -11.64 9.59 -2.31
N ARG A 183 -11.11 9.12 -3.44
CA ARG A 183 -9.81 9.57 -3.98
C ARG A 183 -9.96 10.76 -4.93
N SER A 184 -11.19 10.98 -5.39
CA SER A 184 -11.62 12.12 -6.19
C SER A 184 -12.89 12.71 -5.58
N ALA A 185 -12.88 14.03 -5.42
CA ALA A 185 -14.01 14.89 -5.03
C ALA A 185 -13.67 16.33 -5.51
N GLU A 186 -14.56 17.31 -5.37
CA GLU A 186 -14.14 18.67 -5.69
C GLU A 186 -13.05 19.13 -4.69
N PRO A 187 -11.98 19.82 -5.14
CA PRO A 187 -11.70 20.28 -6.50
C PRO A 187 -10.70 19.38 -7.29
N GLY A 188 -10.47 18.12 -6.91
CA GLY A 188 -9.53 17.27 -7.64
C GLY A 188 -9.34 15.84 -7.15
N GLN A 189 -8.16 15.28 -7.41
CA GLN A 189 -7.74 13.96 -6.92
C GLN A 189 -6.73 14.11 -5.78
N ALA A 190 -6.66 13.14 -4.88
CA ALA A 190 -5.64 13.10 -3.83
C ALA A 190 -5.10 11.70 -3.63
N PHE A 191 -3.82 11.61 -3.25
CA PHE A 191 -3.30 10.38 -2.68
C PHE A 191 -3.95 10.15 -1.32
N VAL A 192 -4.57 9.00 -1.10
CA VAL A 192 -5.26 8.70 0.18
C VAL A 192 -4.54 7.57 0.90
N TYR A 193 -4.02 7.86 2.08
CA TYR A 193 -3.39 6.86 2.95
C TYR A 193 -4.19 6.64 4.23
N GLN A 194 -4.70 5.42 4.41
CA GLN A 194 -5.36 4.98 5.64
C GLN A 194 -4.38 4.45 6.67
N GLU A 195 -3.77 5.35 7.42
CA GLU A 195 -2.75 4.96 8.38
C GLU A 195 -3.32 4.11 9.53
N ALA A 196 -4.50 4.46 10.06
CA ALA A 196 -5.08 3.75 11.19
C ALA A 196 -5.41 2.28 10.85
N LEU A 197 -6.09 2.07 9.72
CA LEU A 197 -6.42 0.72 9.25
C LEU A 197 -5.18 -0.05 8.80
N HIS A 198 -4.20 0.62 8.18
CA HIS A 198 -2.95 -0.03 7.79
C HIS A 198 -2.16 -0.52 9.00
N ARG A 199 -2.07 0.28 10.08
CA ARG A 199 -1.43 -0.18 11.33
C ARG A 199 -2.10 -1.44 11.91
N GLN A 200 -3.43 -1.51 11.88
CA GLN A 200 -4.17 -2.70 12.32
C GLN A 200 -3.84 -3.91 11.42
N ARG A 201 -3.81 -3.71 10.10
CA ARG A 201 -3.44 -4.71 9.10
C ARG A 201 -2.02 -5.27 9.33
N LEU A 202 -1.05 -4.39 9.56
CA LEU A 202 0.34 -4.78 9.84
C LEU A 202 0.45 -5.54 11.17
N ALA A 203 -0.27 -5.13 12.21
CA ALA A 203 -0.29 -5.85 13.48
C ALA A 203 -0.85 -7.27 13.33
N GLU A 204 -1.91 -7.46 12.53
CA GLU A 204 -2.46 -8.80 12.26
C GLU A 204 -1.46 -9.69 11.49
N LEU A 205 -0.84 -9.14 10.45
CA LEU A 205 0.21 -9.82 9.69
C LEU A 205 1.40 -10.21 10.58
N ALA A 206 1.83 -9.28 11.43
CA ALA A 206 2.93 -9.51 12.35
C ALA A 206 2.59 -10.58 13.39
N TYR A 207 1.39 -10.55 13.96
CA TYR A 207 0.92 -11.56 14.91
C TYR A 207 0.95 -12.96 14.31
N ARG A 208 0.47 -13.13 13.07
CA ARG A 208 0.47 -14.43 12.38
C ARG A 208 1.88 -14.93 12.10
N LEU A 209 2.76 -14.07 11.60
CA LEU A 209 4.14 -14.43 11.27
C LEU A 209 4.94 -14.75 12.54
N ALA A 210 4.84 -13.91 13.58
CA ALA A 210 5.55 -14.12 14.84
C ALA A 210 5.12 -15.38 15.60
N GLY A 211 3.91 -15.90 15.34
CA GLY A 211 3.46 -17.19 15.86
C GLY A 211 4.09 -18.42 15.19
N MET A 212 4.82 -18.25 14.09
CA MET A 212 5.47 -19.36 13.39
C MET A 212 6.73 -19.83 14.11
N GLN A 213 7.05 -21.12 13.98
CA GLN A 213 8.18 -21.75 14.68
C GLN A 213 9.52 -21.03 14.42
N GLU A 214 9.75 -20.52 13.21
CA GLU A 214 10.96 -19.79 12.85
C GLU A 214 11.14 -18.51 13.67
N PHE A 215 10.06 -17.74 13.86
CA PHE A 215 10.08 -16.51 14.64
C PHE A 215 10.23 -16.78 16.13
N VAL A 216 9.50 -17.78 16.64
CA VAL A 216 9.60 -18.24 18.03
C VAL A 216 11.03 -18.70 18.34
N SER A 217 11.61 -19.51 17.45
CA SER A 217 13.00 -20.01 17.61
C SER A 217 14.04 -18.89 17.48
N ALA A 218 13.72 -17.84 16.72
CA ALA A 218 14.55 -16.64 16.60
C ALA A 218 14.39 -15.65 17.78
N GLY A 219 13.50 -15.93 18.74
CA GLY A 219 13.21 -15.02 19.86
C GLY A 219 12.59 -13.70 19.39
N ILE A 220 11.78 -13.74 18.33
CA ILE A 220 11.06 -12.58 17.80
C ILE A 220 9.59 -12.75 18.15
N ASP A 221 9.11 -11.90 19.05
CA ASP A 221 7.68 -11.82 19.37
C ASP A 221 6.92 -10.90 18.41
N ALA A 222 5.59 -10.89 18.57
CA ALA A 222 4.69 -10.10 17.74
C ALA A 222 4.92 -8.59 17.86
N GLU A 223 5.31 -8.08 19.04
CA GLU A 223 5.54 -6.65 19.25
C GLU A 223 6.79 -6.19 18.49
N ARG A 224 7.91 -6.90 18.68
CA ARG A 224 9.16 -6.64 17.97
C ARG A 224 8.97 -6.70 16.46
N PHE A 225 8.25 -7.72 15.98
CA PHE A 225 8.01 -7.84 14.53
C PHE A 225 7.03 -6.77 14.01
N THR A 226 6.01 -6.41 14.78
CA THR A 226 5.09 -5.31 14.41
C THR A 226 5.85 -3.99 14.27
N GLN A 227 6.81 -3.70 15.16
CA GLN A 227 7.65 -2.50 15.05
C GLN A 227 8.52 -2.54 13.80
N ALA A 228 9.23 -3.65 13.55
CA ALA A 228 10.07 -3.81 12.36
C ALA A 228 9.25 -3.67 11.05
N LEU A 229 8.05 -4.24 11.03
CA LEU A 229 7.11 -4.16 9.91
C LEU A 229 6.58 -2.73 9.70
N SER A 230 6.20 -2.04 10.78
CA SER A 230 5.74 -0.66 10.73
C SER A 230 6.82 0.29 10.24
N ASP A 231 8.07 0.10 10.70
CA ASP A 231 9.23 0.88 10.24
C ASP A 231 9.48 0.66 8.75
N ALA A 232 9.47 -0.60 8.29
CA ALA A 232 9.65 -0.94 6.88
C ALA A 232 8.56 -0.32 6.00
N ALA A 233 7.29 -0.46 6.39
CA ALA A 233 6.17 0.16 5.70
C ALA A 233 6.27 1.70 5.68
N GLY A 234 6.74 2.31 6.77
CA GLY A 234 6.98 3.75 6.86
C GLY A 234 8.07 4.23 5.90
N ILE A 235 9.19 3.51 5.81
CA ILE A 235 10.26 3.79 4.84
C ILE A 235 9.73 3.70 3.40
N GLN A 236 9.06 2.61 3.06
CA GLN A 236 8.53 2.39 1.71
C GLN A 236 7.45 3.42 1.33
N THR A 237 6.59 3.80 2.28
CA THR A 237 5.62 4.90 2.11
C THR A 237 6.34 6.21 1.83
N GLY A 238 7.37 6.54 2.62
CA GLY A 238 8.19 7.73 2.42
C GLY A 238 8.85 7.77 1.05
N GLN A 239 9.44 6.66 0.59
CA GLN A 239 10.04 6.57 -0.75
C GLN A 239 8.99 6.76 -1.86
N THR A 240 7.83 6.15 -1.70
CA THR A 240 6.73 6.26 -2.67
C THR A 240 6.24 7.69 -2.79
N LEU A 241 5.99 8.36 -1.66
CA LEU A 241 5.56 9.74 -1.66
C LEU A 241 6.61 10.66 -2.27
N ARG A 242 7.89 10.57 -1.88
CA ARG A 242 8.96 11.39 -2.48
C ARG A 242 9.04 11.27 -3.99
N ARG A 243 8.78 10.08 -4.54
CA ARG A 243 8.89 9.81 -5.98
C ARG A 243 7.64 10.19 -6.77
N LEU A 244 6.46 10.07 -6.18
CA LEU A 244 5.18 10.23 -6.88
C LEU A 244 4.43 11.52 -6.51
N ALA A 245 4.69 12.07 -5.33
CA ALA A 245 3.95 13.16 -4.72
C ALA A 245 4.85 14.33 -4.29
N SER A 246 6.09 14.42 -4.79
CA SER A 246 7.02 15.51 -4.43
C SER A 246 6.38 16.89 -4.66
N GLY A 247 6.53 17.78 -3.68
CA GLY A 247 5.96 19.13 -3.69
C GLY A 247 4.47 19.19 -3.32
N LEU A 248 3.78 18.06 -3.13
CA LEU A 248 2.39 18.07 -2.69
C LEU A 248 2.28 18.27 -1.17
N PRO A 249 1.29 19.04 -0.70
CA PRO A 249 1.01 19.19 0.71
C PRO A 249 0.47 17.90 1.30
N ILE A 250 0.75 17.69 2.58
CA ILE A 250 0.25 16.57 3.36
C ILE A 250 -0.77 17.12 4.36
N TYR A 251 -1.95 16.52 4.38
CA TYR A 251 -3.00 16.84 5.36
C TYR A 251 -3.36 15.60 6.17
N LYS A 252 -3.48 15.75 7.48
CA LYS A 252 -3.94 14.69 8.39
C LYS A 252 -5.41 14.88 8.69
N ILE A 253 -6.16 13.78 8.59
CA ILE A 253 -7.60 13.75 8.87
C ILE A 253 -7.84 12.98 10.17
N GLY A 254 -8.37 13.69 11.17
CA GLY A 254 -8.68 13.16 12.49
C GLY A 254 -9.99 12.37 12.55
N PRO A 255 -10.26 11.67 13.68
CA PRO A 255 -11.52 10.95 13.91
C PRO A 255 -12.77 11.85 13.92
N ASP A 256 -12.60 13.11 14.28
CA ASP A 256 -13.62 14.17 14.27
C ASP A 256 -13.74 14.88 12.91
N LYS A 257 -13.11 14.32 11.86
CA LYS A 257 -12.99 14.91 10.51
C LYS A 257 -12.23 16.25 10.49
N SER A 258 -11.49 16.59 11.55
CA SER A 258 -10.53 17.70 11.52
C SER A 258 -9.48 17.48 10.44
N VAL A 259 -9.05 18.57 9.79
CA VAL A 259 -8.01 18.55 8.77
C VAL A 259 -6.90 19.50 9.18
N ASP A 260 -5.72 18.91 9.42
CA ASP A 260 -4.54 19.61 9.88
C ASP A 260 -3.40 19.52 8.86
N PRO A 261 -2.68 20.62 8.58
CA PRO A 261 -1.48 20.58 7.74
C PRO A 261 -0.38 19.78 8.43
N ALA A 262 0.33 18.95 7.65
CA ALA A 262 1.40 18.07 8.13
C ALA A 262 2.72 18.26 7.36
N GLY A 263 2.84 19.35 6.60
CA GLY A 263 4.01 19.70 5.80
C GLY A 263 3.81 19.41 4.31
N THR A 264 4.93 19.26 3.62
CA THR A 264 4.99 19.00 2.17
C THR A 264 5.89 17.78 1.95
N VAL A 265 5.56 16.97 0.96
CA VAL A 265 6.43 15.87 0.52
C VAL A 265 7.72 16.46 -0.06
N GLY A 266 8.85 16.16 0.57
CA GLY A 266 10.18 16.54 0.10
C GLY A 266 10.82 15.50 -0.79
#